data_AF-A0ABD5TR23-F1
#
_entry.id   AF-A0ABD5TR23-F1
#
_cell.length_a   1.000
_cell.length_b   1.000
_cell.length_c   1.000
_cell.angle_alpha   90.00
_cell.angle_beta   90.00
_cell.angle_gamma   90.00
#
_symmetry.space_group_name_H-M   'P 1'
#
loop_
_entity.id
_entity.type
_entity.pdbx_description
1 polymer ?
#
loop_
_entity_poly.entity_id
_entity_poly.type
_entity_poly.pdbx_seq_one_letter_code
_entity_poly.pdbx_strand_id
1 'polypeptide(L)'
;MNASAVFSRLEALRYAFAGTITFVLVSLSVGGFVPVGGVLAFDPAEGIAISLALLSGPTAALGVAVGVVVTAAVRSALSLWVVFEAATTFFLGYAAYRLWYVLPNVATGERPTLASARQWLEFVTVTVVAAASSTAILAWGAQVAGRTSFHAIAIETGVTRVLSSLVVGAVLVPVFTRRWDVDAHAKPYRYRSPIDGRSGAFFGAVVVPIWWLVAGAALSVASDIGPRIHPASVAGIVGGPLSPETLAAIGVVGRTAQIVFGAALLAIVLRTYASSDPTTNRSVDEVASTADGAGVNQ
;
A
#
# COMPACT_ATOMS: atom_id res chain seq x y z
N MET A 1 -35.98 3.49 -7.16
CA MET A 1 -34.53 3.64 -6.90
C MET A 1 -34.38 4.43 -5.61
N ASN A 2 -33.76 3.88 -4.57
CA ASN A 2 -33.72 4.51 -3.24
C ASN A 2 -32.83 5.77 -3.25
N ALA A 3 -33.37 6.90 -2.79
CA ALA A 3 -32.67 8.19 -2.76
C ALA A 3 -31.34 8.14 -1.97
N SER A 4 -31.27 7.31 -0.92
CA SER A 4 -30.05 7.08 -0.14
C SER A 4 -28.92 6.44 -0.95
N ALA A 5 -29.23 5.53 -1.88
CA ALA A 5 -28.24 4.89 -2.73
C ALA A 5 -27.68 5.84 -3.79
N VAL A 6 -28.51 6.76 -4.29
CA VAL A 6 -28.09 7.79 -5.24
C VAL A 6 -27.16 8.79 -4.56
N PHE A 7 -27.52 9.25 -3.35
CA PHE A 7 -26.72 10.19 -2.57
C PHE A 7 -25.32 9.63 -2.27
N SER A 8 -25.24 8.39 -1.77
CA SER A 8 -23.96 7.73 -1.49
C SER A 8 -23.07 7.56 -2.73
N ARG A 9 -23.66 7.31 -3.91
CA ARG A 9 -22.90 7.21 -5.17
C ARG A 9 -22.33 8.56 -5.60
N LEU A 10 -23.09 9.64 -5.45
CA LEU A 10 -22.64 10.98 -5.78
C LEU A 10 -21.49 11.43 -4.89
N GLU A 11 -21.53 11.13 -3.59
CA GLU A 11 -20.43 11.42 -2.67
C GLU A 11 -19.16 10.65 -3.02
N ALA A 12 -19.29 9.34 -3.30
CA ALA A 12 -18.17 8.52 -3.74
C ALA A 12 -17.50 9.09 -4.99
N LEU A 13 -18.31 9.55 -5.96
CA LEU A 13 -17.83 10.17 -7.19
C LEU A 13 -17.14 11.51 -6.94
N ARG A 14 -17.67 12.34 -6.03
CA ARG A 14 -17.04 13.60 -5.60
C ARG A 14 -15.66 13.36 -5.00
N TYR A 15 -15.51 12.37 -4.12
CA TYR A 15 -14.20 12.05 -3.52
C TYR A 15 -13.22 11.48 -4.53
N ALA A 16 -13.67 10.63 -5.44
CA ALA A 16 -12.82 10.14 -6.52
C ALA A 16 -12.34 11.30 -7.41
N PHE A 17 -13.26 12.18 -7.84
CA PHE A 17 -12.91 13.33 -8.67
C PHE A 17 -11.97 14.31 -7.98
N ALA A 18 -12.22 14.62 -6.70
CA ALA A 18 -11.32 15.44 -5.89
C ALA A 18 -9.93 14.81 -5.79
N GLY A 19 -9.84 13.52 -5.50
CA GLY A 19 -8.57 12.78 -5.46
C GLY A 19 -7.81 12.83 -6.78
N THR A 20 -8.50 12.62 -7.91
CA THR A 20 -7.92 12.73 -9.25
C THR A 20 -7.34 14.12 -9.49
N ILE A 21 -8.13 15.18 -9.27
CA ILE A 21 -7.69 16.56 -9.50
C ILE A 21 -6.51 16.91 -8.59
N THR A 22 -6.60 16.62 -7.29
CA THR A 22 -5.54 16.93 -6.34
C THR A 22 -4.23 16.25 -6.75
N PHE A 23 -4.27 14.98 -7.12
CA PHE A 23 -3.07 14.27 -7.58
C PHE A 23 -2.50 14.88 -8.87
N VAL A 24 -3.34 15.13 -9.87
CA VAL A 24 -2.91 15.71 -11.15
C VAL A 24 -2.27 17.08 -10.94
N LEU A 25 -2.90 17.96 -10.17
CA LEU A 25 -2.37 19.30 -9.90
C LEU A 25 -1.03 19.24 -9.19
N VAL A 26 -0.91 18.48 -8.10
CA VAL A 26 0.35 18.38 -7.36
C VAL A 26 1.46 17.77 -8.21
N SER A 27 1.14 16.71 -8.97
CA SER A 27 2.09 16.05 -9.86
C SER A 27 2.61 16.99 -10.95
N LEU A 28 1.75 17.82 -11.53
CA LEU A 28 2.11 18.75 -12.60
C LEU A 28 2.78 20.03 -12.08
N SER A 29 2.45 20.48 -10.86
CA SER A 29 2.95 21.75 -10.33
C SER A 29 4.29 21.63 -9.60
N VAL A 30 4.49 20.58 -8.79
CA VAL A 30 5.69 20.49 -7.93
C VAL A 30 6.78 19.65 -8.60
N GLY A 31 6.38 18.54 -9.23
CA GLY A 31 7.32 17.50 -9.66
C GLY A 31 8.06 16.86 -8.47
N GLY A 32 8.64 15.68 -8.67
CA GLY A 32 9.58 15.13 -7.69
C GLY A 32 10.86 15.96 -7.66
N PHE A 33 11.38 16.26 -6.47
CA PHE A 33 12.71 16.86 -6.31
C PHE A 33 13.58 15.98 -5.40
N VAL A 34 14.89 16.02 -5.63
CA VAL A 34 15.86 15.20 -4.89
C VAL A 34 16.52 16.10 -3.84
N PRO A 35 16.14 16.02 -2.55
CA PRO A 35 16.66 16.94 -1.54
C PRO A 35 18.11 16.63 -1.16
N VAL A 36 18.55 15.37 -1.30
CA VAL A 36 19.88 14.91 -0.86
C VAL A 36 20.47 13.90 -1.85
N GLY A 37 21.61 14.28 -2.46
CA GLY A 37 22.61 13.34 -3.00
C GLY A 37 22.18 12.35 -4.08
N GLY A 38 21.10 12.57 -4.82
CA GLY A 38 20.70 11.67 -5.92
C GLY A 38 19.97 10.38 -5.50
N VAL A 39 19.89 10.06 -4.20
CA VAL A 39 19.39 8.75 -3.72
C VAL A 39 18.02 8.86 -3.04
N LEU A 40 17.71 10.01 -2.43
CA LEU A 40 16.41 10.26 -1.80
C LEU A 40 15.62 11.20 -2.69
N ALA A 41 14.65 10.66 -3.43
CA ALA A 41 13.66 11.47 -4.12
C ALA A 41 12.50 11.77 -3.16
N PHE A 42 11.98 12.98 -3.23
CA PHE A 42 10.75 13.38 -2.57
C PHE A 42 9.75 13.79 -3.64
N ASP A 43 8.61 13.11 -3.68
CA ASP A 43 7.50 13.46 -4.56
C ASP A 43 6.22 13.67 -3.73
N PRO A 44 5.77 14.92 -3.54
CA PRO A 44 4.55 15.17 -2.77
C PRO A 44 3.32 14.45 -3.34
N ALA A 45 3.27 14.12 -4.63
CA ALA A 45 2.13 13.44 -5.23
C ALA A 45 1.93 12.03 -4.65
N GLU A 46 3.02 11.30 -4.41
CA GLU A 46 3.00 9.95 -3.81
C GLU A 46 2.40 9.96 -2.40
N GLY A 47 2.56 11.06 -1.65
CA GLY A 47 2.05 11.18 -0.28
C GLY A 47 0.55 11.48 -0.16
N ILE A 48 -0.11 11.79 -1.27
CA ILE A 48 -1.53 12.16 -1.29
C ILE A 48 -2.42 10.93 -1.08
N ALA A 49 -2.02 9.77 -1.61
CA ALA A 49 -2.82 8.55 -1.58
C ALA A 49 -3.25 8.17 -0.17
N ILE A 50 -2.30 8.09 0.77
CA ILE A 50 -2.58 7.76 2.19
C ILE A 50 -3.45 8.85 2.83
N SER A 51 -3.05 10.11 2.66
CA SER A 51 -3.72 11.25 3.29
C SER A 51 -5.20 11.32 2.90
N LEU A 52 -5.50 11.26 1.60
CA LEU A 52 -6.88 11.32 1.11
C LEU A 52 -7.66 10.04 1.43
N ALA A 53 -7.01 8.87 1.45
CA ALA A 53 -7.68 7.64 1.81
C ALA A 53 -8.09 7.60 3.29
N LEU A 54 -7.26 8.14 4.19
CA LEU A 54 -7.58 8.27 5.62
C LEU A 54 -8.69 9.31 5.87
N LEU A 55 -8.77 10.37 5.08
CA LEU A 55 -9.79 11.40 5.26
C LEU A 55 -11.13 11.06 4.60
N SER A 56 -11.09 10.47 3.40
CA SER A 56 -12.25 10.32 2.51
C SER A 56 -12.53 8.87 2.10
N GLY A 57 -11.72 7.92 2.57
CA GLY A 57 -11.89 6.50 2.31
C GLY A 57 -11.29 6.00 0.99
N PRO A 58 -11.58 4.73 0.62
CA PRO A 58 -10.91 4.05 -0.48
C PRO A 58 -11.29 4.59 -1.86
N THR A 59 -12.42 5.28 -1.99
CA THR A 59 -12.84 5.96 -3.22
C THR A 59 -11.90 7.11 -3.57
N ALA A 60 -11.37 7.81 -2.57
CA ALA A 60 -10.36 8.85 -2.80
C ALA A 60 -9.03 8.24 -3.25
N ALA A 61 -8.61 7.10 -2.67
CA ALA A 61 -7.44 6.35 -3.15
C ALA A 61 -7.60 5.93 -4.62
N LEU A 62 -8.81 5.52 -5.03
CA LEU A 62 -9.10 5.20 -6.42
C LEU A 62 -9.01 6.45 -7.32
N GLY A 63 -9.50 7.59 -6.84
CA GLY A 63 -9.32 8.88 -7.50
C GLY A 63 -7.84 9.20 -7.74
N VAL A 64 -6.99 9.04 -6.73
CA VAL A 64 -5.54 9.24 -6.86
C VAL A 64 -4.94 8.32 -7.93
N ALA A 65 -5.32 7.04 -7.95
CA ALA A 65 -4.87 6.09 -8.99
C ALA A 65 -5.35 6.46 -10.40
N VAL A 66 -6.58 6.96 -10.56
CA VAL A 66 -7.04 7.54 -11.83
C VAL A 66 -6.20 8.77 -12.19
N GLY A 67 -5.85 9.59 -11.19
CA GLY A 67 -4.94 10.72 -11.32
C GLY A 67 -3.60 10.32 -11.94
N VAL A 68 -3.00 9.20 -11.50
CA VAL A 68 -1.76 8.65 -12.09
C VAL A 68 -1.91 8.42 -13.60
N VAL A 69 -2.99 7.76 -14.01
CA VAL A 69 -3.26 7.48 -15.43
C VAL A 69 -3.49 8.77 -16.22
N VAL A 70 -4.27 9.70 -15.68
CA VAL A 70 -4.55 10.99 -16.32
C VAL A 70 -3.27 11.81 -16.48
N THR A 71 -2.44 11.89 -15.43
CA THR A 71 -1.14 12.58 -15.51
C THR A 71 -0.23 11.95 -16.56
N ALA A 72 -0.20 10.62 -16.66
CA ALA A 72 0.56 9.93 -17.70
C ALA A 72 0.02 10.23 -19.11
N ALA A 73 -1.31 10.29 -19.29
CA ALA A 73 -1.94 10.69 -20.55
C ALA A 73 -1.58 12.12 -20.95
N VAL A 74 -1.67 13.07 -20.01
CA VAL A 74 -1.31 14.48 -20.23
C VAL A 74 0.18 14.63 -20.58
N ARG A 75 1.05 13.80 -20.02
CA ARG A 75 2.49 13.75 -20.32
C ARG A 75 2.84 12.91 -21.56
N SER A 76 1.85 12.37 -22.27
CA SER A 76 2.06 11.46 -23.42
C SER A 76 2.93 10.23 -23.10
N ALA A 77 2.83 9.73 -21.86
CA ALA A 77 3.66 8.66 -21.30
C ALA A 77 2.86 7.40 -20.93
N LEU A 78 1.73 7.16 -21.60
CA LEU A 78 0.91 5.98 -21.36
C LEU A 78 1.66 4.69 -21.73
N SER A 79 1.75 3.77 -20.77
CA SER A 79 2.36 2.47 -20.96
C SER A 79 1.75 1.45 -19.99
N LEU A 80 2.04 0.15 -20.19
CA LEU A 80 1.61 -0.90 -19.25
C LEU A 80 2.15 -0.66 -17.83
N TRP A 81 3.30 0.00 -17.71
CA TRP A 81 3.88 0.37 -16.42
C TRP A 81 2.97 1.30 -15.61
N VAL A 82 2.30 2.25 -16.27
CA VAL A 82 1.34 3.17 -15.63
C VAL A 82 0.19 2.42 -14.96
N VAL A 83 -0.20 1.25 -15.48
CA VAL A 83 -1.23 0.40 -14.87
C VAL A 83 -0.76 -0.14 -13.52
N PHE A 84 0.50 -0.59 -13.43
CA PHE A 84 1.10 -1.03 -12.17
C PHE A 84 1.27 0.14 -11.18
N GLU A 85 1.70 1.31 -11.65
CA GLU A 85 1.81 2.52 -10.83
C GLU A 85 0.44 2.93 -10.27
N ALA A 86 -0.59 2.99 -11.10
CA ALA A 86 -1.95 3.32 -10.67
C ALA A 86 -2.50 2.28 -9.68
N ALA A 87 -2.37 0.98 -9.98
CA ALA A 87 -2.84 -0.09 -9.11
C ALA A 87 -2.16 -0.08 -7.74
N THR A 88 -0.85 0.14 -7.70
CA THR A 88 -0.08 0.19 -6.45
C THR A 88 -0.35 1.48 -5.68
N THR A 89 -0.58 2.61 -6.36
CA THR A 89 -1.00 3.87 -5.73
C THR A 89 -2.37 3.75 -5.10
N PHE A 90 -3.33 3.09 -5.77
CA PHE A 90 -4.60 2.73 -5.16
C PHE A 90 -4.38 1.87 -3.92
N PHE A 91 -3.58 0.81 -4.05
CA PHE A 91 -3.31 -0.12 -2.96
C PHE A 91 -2.61 0.55 -1.76
N LEU A 92 -1.75 1.54 -2.00
CA LEU A 92 -1.11 2.35 -0.97
C LEU A 92 -2.14 3.04 -0.07
N GLY A 93 -3.07 3.78 -0.69
CA GLY A 93 -4.16 4.44 0.04
C GLY A 93 -5.15 3.44 0.65
N TYR A 94 -5.52 2.40 -0.09
CA TYR A 94 -6.44 1.37 0.38
C TYR A 94 -5.90 0.61 1.59
N ALA A 95 -4.64 0.17 1.54
CA ALA A 95 -3.99 -0.52 2.65
C ALA A 95 -3.93 0.38 3.88
N ALA A 96 -3.52 1.64 3.72
CA ALA A 96 -3.49 2.59 4.82
C ALA A 96 -4.87 2.79 5.46
N TYR A 97 -5.90 2.98 4.63
CA TYR A 97 -7.28 3.08 5.09
C TYR A 97 -7.73 1.83 5.85
N ARG A 98 -7.35 0.62 5.41
CA ARG A 98 -7.74 -0.64 6.06
C ARG A 98 -6.98 -0.90 7.35
N LEU A 99 -5.71 -0.53 7.43
CA LEU A 99 -4.87 -0.72 8.61
C LEU A 99 -5.15 0.31 9.72
N TRP A 100 -5.66 1.48 9.37
CA TRP A 100 -6.07 2.48 10.37
C TRP A 100 -7.10 1.88 11.32
N TYR A 101 -6.89 2.08 12.63
CA TYR A 101 -7.66 1.53 13.75
C TYR A 101 -7.45 0.02 14.01
N VAL A 102 -6.74 -0.70 13.14
CA VAL A 102 -6.77 -2.16 13.14
C VAL A 102 -5.48 -2.78 13.71
N LEU A 103 -4.38 -2.05 13.74
CA LEU A 103 -3.09 -2.58 14.17
C LEU A 103 -3.00 -2.77 15.71
N PRO A 104 -2.61 -3.97 16.20
CA PRO A 104 -2.47 -4.21 17.63
C PRO A 104 -1.41 -3.29 18.23
N ASN A 105 -1.60 -2.90 19.50
CA ASN A 105 -0.70 -2.05 20.30
C ASN A 105 -0.53 -0.58 19.85
N VAL A 106 -0.81 -0.24 18.58
CA VAL A 106 -0.72 1.15 18.09
C VAL A 106 -2.08 1.77 17.81
N ALA A 107 -3.13 0.97 17.57
CA ALA A 107 -4.48 1.48 17.33
C ALA A 107 -4.92 2.44 18.43
N THR A 108 -5.30 3.65 18.05
CA THR A 108 -5.71 4.72 18.97
C THR A 108 -7.18 4.66 19.32
N GLY A 109 -7.99 4.01 18.51
CA GLY A 109 -9.44 4.06 18.68
C GLY A 109 -10.08 5.32 18.05
N GLU A 110 -9.27 6.17 17.43
CA GLU A 110 -9.67 7.53 17.08
C GLU A 110 -9.56 7.79 15.58
N ARG A 111 -10.16 8.91 15.16
CA ARG A 111 -10.01 9.40 13.80
C ARG A 111 -8.58 9.91 13.58
N PRO A 112 -8.07 9.84 12.34
CA PRO A 112 -6.73 10.33 12.03
C PRO A 112 -6.71 11.86 12.13
N THR A 113 -6.38 12.44 13.28
CA THR A 113 -6.20 13.90 13.46
C THR A 113 -4.74 14.29 13.66
N LEU A 114 -3.88 13.31 13.99
CA LEU A 114 -2.49 13.44 14.39
C LEU A 114 -2.29 14.43 15.55
N ALA A 115 -3.28 14.50 16.45
CA ALA A 115 -3.27 15.42 17.59
C ALA A 115 -2.43 14.90 18.78
N SER A 116 -2.16 13.59 18.83
CA SER A 116 -1.42 12.94 19.92
C SER A 116 -0.25 12.12 19.41
N ALA A 117 0.77 11.92 20.25
CA ALA A 117 1.94 11.10 19.91
C ALA A 117 1.56 9.65 19.54
N ARG A 118 0.49 9.11 20.15
CA ARG A 118 -0.02 7.77 19.83
C ARG A 118 -0.62 7.72 18.42
N GLN A 119 -1.36 8.74 18.00
CA GLN A 119 -1.85 8.85 16.62
C GLN A 119 -0.72 9.04 15.60
N TRP A 120 0.33 9.77 15.97
CA TRP A 120 1.53 9.84 15.15
C TRP A 120 2.19 8.47 14.97
N LEU A 121 2.33 7.70 16.06
CA LEU A 121 2.88 6.35 15.99
C LEU A 121 2.03 5.42 15.12
N GLU A 122 0.70 5.47 15.27
CA GLU A 122 -0.23 4.73 14.41
C GLU A 122 -0.06 5.13 12.94
N PHE A 123 -0.05 6.43 12.65
CA PHE A 123 0.14 6.95 11.30
C PHE A 123 1.45 6.55 10.65
N VAL A 124 2.56 6.62 11.39
CA VAL A 124 3.87 6.16 10.91
C VAL A 124 3.83 4.66 10.61
N THR A 125 3.28 3.86 11.52
CA THR A 125 3.23 2.40 11.37
C THR A 125 2.37 2.01 10.16
N VAL A 126 1.17 2.58 10.04
CA VAL A 126 0.26 2.37 8.90
C VAL A 126 0.93 2.79 7.60
N THR A 127 1.64 3.92 7.58
CA THR A 127 2.34 4.43 6.41
C THR A 127 3.44 3.47 5.95
N VAL A 128 4.29 2.99 6.88
CA VAL A 128 5.37 2.06 6.57
C VAL A 128 4.83 0.74 6.02
N VAL A 129 3.80 0.17 6.65
CA VAL A 129 3.22 -1.10 6.20
C VAL A 129 2.53 -0.95 4.84
N ALA A 130 1.75 0.11 4.64
CA ALA A 130 1.08 0.39 3.38
C ALA A 130 2.08 0.63 2.24
N ALA A 131 3.14 1.41 2.50
CA ALA A 131 4.22 1.65 1.56
C ALA A 131 4.98 0.37 1.24
N ALA A 132 5.33 -0.44 2.24
CA ALA A 132 6.01 -1.71 2.02
C ALA A 132 5.18 -2.66 1.14
N SER A 133 3.89 -2.76 1.42
CA SER A 133 2.96 -3.58 0.64
C SER A 133 2.85 -3.10 -0.80
N SER A 134 2.56 -1.82 -0.99
CA SER A 134 2.39 -1.21 -2.31
C SER A 134 3.68 -1.28 -3.14
N THR A 135 4.83 -1.03 -2.53
CA THR A 135 6.14 -1.09 -3.19
C THR A 135 6.53 -2.53 -3.53
N ALA A 136 6.26 -3.52 -2.67
CA ALA A 136 6.53 -4.92 -2.99
C ALA A 136 5.72 -5.38 -4.22
N ILE A 137 4.45 -4.97 -4.32
CA ILE A 137 3.59 -5.24 -5.49
C ILE A 137 4.16 -4.55 -6.73
N LEU A 138 4.60 -3.29 -6.62
CA LEU A 138 5.19 -2.55 -7.75
C LEU A 138 6.50 -3.17 -8.23
N ALA A 139 7.38 -3.53 -7.30
CA ALA A 139 8.67 -4.14 -7.57
C ALA A 139 8.51 -5.51 -8.23
N TRP A 140 7.55 -6.31 -7.78
CA TRP A 140 7.16 -7.55 -8.46
C TRP A 140 6.62 -7.28 -9.87
N GLY A 141 5.72 -6.29 -10.02
CA GLY A 141 5.21 -5.88 -11.33
C GLY A 141 6.32 -5.43 -12.28
N ALA A 142 7.36 -4.77 -11.78
CA ALA A 142 8.53 -4.36 -12.56
C ALA A 142 9.32 -5.55 -13.11
N GLN A 143 9.43 -6.63 -12.34
CA GLN A 143 10.07 -7.87 -12.79
C GLN A 143 9.24 -8.61 -13.81
N VAL A 144 7.91 -8.69 -13.61
CA VAL A 144 6.98 -9.26 -14.58
C VAL A 144 7.04 -8.49 -15.90
N ALA A 145 7.14 -7.16 -15.83
CA ALA A 145 7.27 -6.29 -17.00
C ALA A 145 8.70 -6.25 -17.59
N GLY A 146 9.68 -6.94 -16.99
CA GLY A 146 11.07 -7.00 -17.45
C GLY A 146 11.80 -5.65 -17.45
N ARG A 147 11.39 -4.68 -16.62
CA ARG A 147 11.93 -3.30 -16.67
C ARG A 147 13.19 -3.09 -15.83
N THR A 148 13.11 -3.40 -14.54
CA THR A 148 14.17 -3.11 -13.57
C THR A 148 14.22 -4.18 -12.48
N SER A 149 15.28 -4.15 -11.67
CA SER A 149 15.44 -5.05 -10.54
C SER A 149 14.47 -4.72 -9.41
N PHE A 150 14.06 -5.74 -8.66
CA PHE A 150 13.16 -5.55 -7.53
C PHE A 150 13.78 -4.66 -6.45
N HIS A 151 15.07 -4.87 -6.15
CA HIS A 151 15.76 -4.11 -5.12
C HIS A 151 15.87 -2.61 -5.44
N ALA A 152 16.01 -2.24 -6.72
CA ALA A 152 16.05 -0.83 -7.11
C ALA A 152 14.72 -0.13 -6.79
N ILE A 153 13.58 -0.73 -7.19
CA ILE A 153 12.24 -0.21 -6.86
C ILE A 153 11.98 -0.22 -5.35
N ALA A 154 12.40 -1.29 -4.66
CA ALA A 154 12.21 -1.41 -3.23
C ALA A 154 12.88 -0.27 -2.45
N ILE A 155 14.08 0.14 -2.85
CA ILE A 155 14.83 1.24 -2.22
C ILE A 155 14.27 2.58 -2.67
N GLU A 156 14.25 2.84 -3.98
CA GLU A 156 13.89 4.15 -4.54
C GLU A 156 12.43 4.50 -4.23
N THR A 157 11.50 3.66 -4.66
CA THR A 157 10.07 3.93 -4.49
C THR A 157 9.61 3.68 -3.06
N GLY A 158 10.16 2.68 -2.37
CA GLY A 158 9.82 2.39 -0.98
C GLY A 158 10.13 3.55 -0.05
N VAL A 159 11.35 4.08 -0.13
CA VAL A 159 11.76 5.21 0.71
C VAL A 159 11.01 6.48 0.32
N THR A 160 10.88 6.76 -0.99
CA THR A 160 10.11 7.92 -1.49
C THR A 160 8.68 7.89 -0.97
N ARG A 161 7.96 6.77 -1.09
CA ARG A 161 6.56 6.65 -0.63
C ARG A 161 6.41 6.85 0.86
N VAL A 162 7.32 6.30 1.67
CA VAL A 162 7.30 6.52 3.13
C VAL A 162 7.51 8.01 3.42
N LEU A 163 8.59 8.60 2.90
CA LEU A 163 8.94 10.00 3.17
C LEU A 163 7.85 10.95 2.69
N SER A 164 7.41 10.80 1.44
CA SER A 164 6.34 11.60 0.86
C SER A 164 5.05 11.50 1.65
N SER A 165 4.62 10.29 2.01
CA SER A 165 3.38 10.09 2.76
C SER A 165 3.46 10.66 4.18
N LEU A 166 4.60 10.52 4.85
CA LEU A 166 4.79 11.09 6.19
C LEU A 166 4.73 12.61 6.15
N VAL A 167 5.47 13.25 5.25
CA VAL A 167 5.53 14.72 5.15
C VAL A 167 4.20 15.30 4.68
N VAL A 168 3.60 14.73 3.64
CA VAL A 168 2.33 15.22 3.10
C VAL A 168 1.19 14.95 4.08
N GLY A 169 1.14 13.77 4.68
CA GLY A 169 0.11 13.43 5.68
C GLY A 169 0.25 14.24 6.97
N ALA A 170 1.48 14.54 7.41
CA ALA A 170 1.75 15.45 8.52
C ALA A 170 1.07 16.81 8.36
N VAL A 171 0.96 17.30 7.12
CA VAL A 171 0.34 18.59 6.82
C VAL A 171 -1.14 18.42 6.51
N LEU A 172 -1.50 17.53 5.59
CA LEU A 172 -2.87 17.41 5.10
C LEU A 172 -3.84 16.88 6.16
N VAL A 173 -3.46 15.85 6.92
CA VAL A 173 -4.37 15.21 7.87
C VAL A 173 -4.83 16.19 8.97
N PRO A 174 -3.95 16.93 9.68
CA PRO A 174 -4.39 17.90 10.69
C PRO A 174 -5.12 19.11 10.09
N VAL A 175 -4.70 19.60 8.92
CA VAL A 175 -5.32 20.77 8.30
C VAL A 175 -6.75 20.47 7.87
N PHE A 176 -6.97 19.32 7.23
CA PHE A 176 -8.31 18.93 6.79
C PHE A 176 -9.22 18.59 7.95
N THR A 177 -8.74 17.86 8.97
CA THR A 177 -9.58 17.51 10.13
C THR A 177 -9.97 18.69 11.00
N ARG A 178 -9.16 19.76 11.05
CA ARG A 178 -9.51 20.97 11.79
C ARG A 178 -10.46 21.90 11.04
N ARG A 179 -10.36 21.96 9.70
CA ARG A 179 -11.10 22.94 8.88
C ARG A 179 -12.36 22.39 8.23
N TRP A 180 -12.40 21.09 7.99
CA TRP A 180 -13.53 20.44 7.35
C TRP A 180 -14.24 19.62 8.41
N ASP A 181 -15.54 19.84 8.56
CA ASP A 181 -16.38 19.04 9.43
C ASP A 181 -16.59 17.65 8.80
N VAL A 182 -15.52 16.84 8.85
CA VAL A 182 -15.48 15.48 8.32
C VAL A 182 -16.47 14.58 9.09
N ASP A 183 -17.02 15.05 10.23
CA ASP A 183 -18.02 14.34 11.03
C ASP A 183 -19.33 14.08 10.30
N ALA A 184 -19.71 14.92 9.35
CA ALA A 184 -20.95 14.75 8.60
C ALA A 184 -20.88 13.68 7.48
N HIS A 185 -19.69 13.28 7.02
CA HIS A 185 -19.54 12.52 5.77
C HIS A 185 -18.59 11.29 5.82
N ALA A 186 -17.74 11.16 6.84
CA ALA A 186 -16.88 9.99 6.96
C ALA A 186 -17.64 8.79 7.54
N LYS A 187 -17.64 7.65 6.82
CA LYS A 187 -18.07 6.37 7.41
C LYS A 187 -17.28 6.14 8.70
N PRO A 188 -17.93 5.98 9.85
CA PRO A 188 -17.23 6.02 11.11
C PRO A 188 -16.30 4.81 11.24
N TYR A 189 -15.01 5.09 11.42
CA TYR A 189 -13.99 4.12 11.85
C TYR A 189 -14.39 3.35 13.12
N ARG A 190 -15.38 3.86 13.86
CA ARG A 190 -15.93 3.33 15.12
C ARG A 190 -16.44 1.89 15.09
N TYR A 191 -16.64 1.28 13.92
CA TYR A 191 -17.14 -0.10 13.82
C TYR A 191 -16.07 -1.14 13.48
N ARG A 192 -14.79 -0.75 13.48
CA ARG A 192 -13.71 -1.72 13.36
C ARG A 192 -13.29 -2.21 14.74
N SER A 193 -12.70 -3.38 14.78
CA SER A 193 -12.04 -3.91 15.98
C SER A 193 -10.55 -4.09 15.66
N PRO A 194 -9.64 -3.86 16.61
CA PRO A 194 -8.24 -4.20 16.43
C PRO A 194 -8.11 -5.67 16.06
N ILE A 195 -7.27 -5.97 15.06
CA ILE A 195 -6.91 -7.35 14.73
C ILE A 195 -6.02 -7.89 15.86
N ASP A 196 -6.26 -9.13 16.27
CA ASP A 196 -5.35 -9.85 17.16
C ASP A 196 -3.98 -10.01 16.49
N GLY A 197 -2.91 -9.57 17.17
CA GLY A 197 -1.55 -9.66 16.67
C GLY A 197 -1.04 -11.09 16.45
N ARG A 198 -1.75 -12.11 16.94
CA ARG A 198 -1.46 -13.52 16.65
C ARG A 198 -2.30 -14.11 15.52
N SER A 199 -3.27 -13.37 15.00
CA SER A 199 -4.15 -13.85 13.94
C SER A 199 -3.47 -13.92 12.58
N GLY A 200 -3.91 -14.85 11.72
CA GLY A 200 -3.46 -14.92 10.33
C GLY A 200 -3.71 -13.61 9.55
N ALA A 201 -4.71 -12.82 9.94
CA ALA A 201 -4.99 -11.53 9.33
C ALA A 201 -3.89 -10.49 9.63
N PHE A 202 -3.36 -10.46 10.85
CA PHE A 202 -2.21 -9.61 11.18
C PHE A 202 -0.97 -10.01 10.38
N PHE A 203 -0.67 -11.32 10.35
CA PHE A 203 0.47 -11.83 9.60
C PHE A 203 0.37 -11.49 8.10
N GLY A 204 -0.79 -11.72 7.48
CA GLY A 204 -0.98 -11.44 6.06
C GLY A 204 -1.01 -9.95 5.71
N ALA A 205 -1.48 -9.07 6.60
CA ALA A 205 -1.58 -7.64 6.34
C ALA A 205 -0.31 -6.85 6.66
N VAL A 206 0.52 -7.34 7.60
CA VAL A 206 1.68 -6.62 8.14
C VAL A 206 2.98 -7.37 7.90
N VAL A 207 3.08 -8.60 8.40
CA VAL A 207 4.34 -9.35 8.40
C VAL A 207 4.72 -9.78 6.98
N VAL A 208 3.76 -10.35 6.25
CA VAL A 208 3.98 -10.84 4.89
C VAL A 208 4.46 -9.74 3.94
N PRO A 209 3.85 -8.54 3.86
CA PRO A 209 4.35 -7.46 3.01
C PRO A 209 5.75 -6.96 3.35
N ILE A 210 6.06 -6.79 4.63
CA ILE A 210 7.40 -6.34 5.08
C ILE A 210 8.43 -7.40 4.69
N TRP A 211 8.14 -8.66 5.01
CA TRP A 211 9.03 -9.77 4.69
C TRP A 211 9.20 -9.96 3.19
N TRP A 212 8.12 -9.80 2.41
CA TRP A 212 8.16 -9.84 0.95
C TRP A 212 9.11 -8.79 0.39
N LEU A 213 9.01 -7.55 0.87
CA LEU A 213 9.88 -6.47 0.41
C LEU A 213 11.35 -6.76 0.75
N VAL A 214 11.64 -7.16 1.99
CA VAL A 214 13.01 -7.40 2.46
C VAL A 214 13.63 -8.62 1.77
N ALA A 215 12.94 -9.77 1.80
CA ALA A 215 13.44 -11.00 1.20
C ALA A 215 13.50 -10.89 -0.33
N GLY A 216 12.52 -10.23 -0.96
CA GLY A 216 12.52 -9.96 -2.40
C GLY A 216 13.68 -9.06 -2.83
N ALA A 217 13.99 -8.02 -2.04
CA ALA A 217 15.15 -7.18 -2.29
C ALA A 217 16.46 -7.95 -2.10
N ALA A 218 16.60 -8.74 -1.03
CA ALA A 218 17.78 -9.57 -0.79
C ALA A 218 18.00 -10.60 -1.90
N LEU A 219 16.94 -11.30 -2.33
CA LEU A 219 17.00 -12.26 -3.43
C LEU A 219 17.37 -11.60 -4.75
N SER A 220 16.80 -10.42 -5.05
CA SER A 220 17.13 -9.66 -6.26
C SER A 220 18.57 -9.15 -6.25
N VAL A 221 19.09 -8.71 -5.11
CA VAL A 221 20.51 -8.35 -4.98
C VAL A 221 21.39 -9.57 -5.24
N ALA A 222 21.05 -10.72 -4.66
CA ALA A 222 21.79 -11.96 -4.87
C ALA A 222 21.77 -12.40 -6.35
N SER A 223 20.62 -12.29 -7.04
CA SER A 223 20.50 -12.67 -8.45
C SER A 223 21.18 -11.70 -9.41
N ASP A 224 21.16 -10.39 -9.13
CA ASP A 224 21.63 -9.37 -10.06
C ASP A 224 23.10 -8.99 -9.84
N ILE A 225 23.55 -8.97 -8.59
CA ILE A 225 24.93 -8.62 -8.21
C ILE A 225 25.80 -9.86 -8.09
N GLY A 226 25.25 -10.99 -7.63
CA GLY A 226 25.99 -12.25 -7.42
C GLY A 226 26.85 -12.68 -8.61
N PRO A 227 26.34 -12.71 -9.85
CA PRO A 227 27.13 -13.05 -11.04
C PRO A 227 28.27 -12.08 -11.37
N ARG A 228 28.26 -10.86 -10.80
CA ARG A 228 29.29 -9.83 -10.99
C ARG A 228 30.38 -9.90 -9.94
N ILE A 229 30.18 -10.66 -8.86
CA ILE A 229 31.19 -10.90 -7.83
C ILE A 229 32.20 -11.92 -8.39
N HIS A 230 33.49 -11.65 -8.20
CA HIS A 230 34.57 -12.49 -8.71
C HIS A 230 34.35 -13.97 -8.27
N PRO A 231 34.42 -14.96 -9.18
CA PRO A 231 34.09 -16.36 -8.86
C PRO A 231 34.88 -16.95 -7.68
N ALA A 232 36.10 -16.45 -7.47
CA ALA A 232 36.97 -16.82 -6.34
C ALA A 232 36.37 -16.46 -4.97
N SER A 233 35.60 -15.38 -4.88
CA SER A 233 34.97 -14.93 -3.64
C SER A 233 33.75 -15.75 -3.25
N VAL A 234 33.13 -16.43 -4.22
CA VAL A 234 31.92 -17.24 -4.04
C VAL A 234 32.26 -18.73 -3.83
N ALA A 235 33.42 -19.17 -4.33
CA ALA A 235 33.89 -20.56 -4.22
C ALA A 235 34.04 -21.03 -2.77
N GLY A 236 34.39 -20.14 -1.84
CA GLY A 236 34.47 -20.46 -0.40
C GLY A 236 33.12 -20.66 0.28
N ILE A 237 32.03 -20.13 -0.29
CA ILE A 237 30.66 -20.25 0.27
C ILE A 237 29.96 -21.47 -0.33
N VAL A 238 30.16 -21.73 -1.62
CA VAL A 238 29.43 -22.77 -2.36
C VAL A 238 30.24 -24.07 -2.48
N GLY A 239 31.46 -24.11 -1.93
CA GLY A 239 32.29 -25.32 -1.87
C GLY A 239 32.97 -25.69 -3.18
N GLY A 240 33.13 -24.75 -4.12
CA GLY A 240 33.80 -24.97 -5.39
C GLY A 240 33.64 -23.82 -6.38
N PRO A 241 34.49 -23.74 -7.42
CA PRO A 241 34.37 -22.72 -8.47
C PRO A 241 33.08 -22.95 -9.28
N LEU A 242 32.24 -21.91 -9.36
CA LEU A 242 31.05 -21.92 -10.21
C LEU A 242 31.43 -21.52 -11.64
N SER A 243 30.95 -22.27 -12.63
CA SER A 243 31.13 -21.88 -14.03
C SER A 243 30.27 -20.65 -14.36
N PRO A 244 30.68 -19.82 -15.34
CA PRO A 244 29.88 -18.69 -15.81
C PRO A 244 28.45 -19.09 -16.24
N GLU A 245 28.29 -20.28 -16.81
CA GLU A 245 27.00 -20.84 -17.20
C GLU A 245 26.11 -21.13 -15.97
N THR A 246 26.68 -21.67 -14.90
CA THR A 246 25.96 -21.87 -13.63
C THR A 246 25.53 -20.54 -13.02
N LEU A 247 26.39 -19.51 -13.05
CA LEU A 247 26.05 -18.17 -12.56
C LEU A 247 24.92 -17.52 -13.38
N ALA A 248 24.93 -17.67 -14.71
CA ALA A 248 23.85 -17.20 -15.58
C ALA A 248 22.54 -17.94 -15.31
N ALA A 249 22.59 -19.26 -15.12
CA ALA A 249 21.44 -20.08 -14.76
C ALA A 249 20.84 -19.66 -13.41
N ILE A 250 21.67 -19.34 -12.41
CA ILE A 250 21.23 -18.82 -11.11
C ILE A 250 20.45 -17.51 -11.28
N GLY A 251 20.90 -16.61 -12.17
CA GLY A 251 20.19 -15.35 -12.45
C GLY A 251 18.79 -15.57 -13.05
N VAL A 252 18.68 -16.46 -14.05
CA VAL A 252 17.40 -16.78 -14.70
C VAL A 252 16.46 -17.50 -13.74
N VAL A 253 16.96 -18.52 -13.04
CA VAL A 253 16.18 -19.28 -12.05
C VAL A 253 15.74 -18.38 -10.90
N GLY A 254 16.62 -17.50 -10.41
CA GLY A 254 16.33 -16.54 -9.36
C GLY A 254 15.19 -15.59 -9.75
N ARG A 255 15.23 -15.05 -10.98
CA ARG A 255 14.15 -14.17 -11.48
C ARG A 255 12.82 -14.91 -11.59
N THR A 256 12.82 -16.12 -12.15
CA THR A 256 11.59 -16.93 -12.27
C THR A 256 11.03 -17.29 -10.90
N ALA A 257 11.87 -17.71 -9.96
CA ALA A 257 11.48 -17.98 -8.58
C ALA A 257 10.88 -16.74 -7.92
N GLN A 258 11.47 -15.56 -8.13
CA GLN A 258 10.96 -14.31 -7.57
C GLN A 258 9.60 -13.90 -8.15
N ILE A 259 9.37 -14.11 -9.44
CA ILE A 259 8.07 -13.85 -10.08
C ILE A 259 6.99 -14.78 -9.52
N VAL A 260 7.27 -16.09 -9.44
CA VAL A 260 6.32 -17.11 -8.96
C VAL A 260 6.02 -16.90 -7.47
N PHE A 261 7.06 -16.72 -6.66
CA PHE A 261 6.92 -16.46 -5.23
C PHE A 261 6.19 -15.15 -4.97
N GLY A 262 6.54 -14.09 -5.71
CA GLY A 262 5.86 -12.80 -5.62
C GLY A 262 4.38 -12.88 -6.00
N ALA A 263 3.99 -13.71 -6.97
CA ALA A 263 2.58 -13.92 -7.30
C ALA A 263 1.82 -14.62 -6.16
N ALA A 264 2.44 -15.60 -5.50
CA ALA A 264 1.86 -16.26 -4.33
C ALA A 264 1.68 -15.29 -3.15
N LEU A 265 2.70 -14.47 -2.87
CA LEU A 265 2.64 -13.45 -1.83
C LEU A 265 1.61 -12.36 -2.14
N LEU A 266 1.51 -11.93 -3.40
CA LEU A 266 0.47 -11.01 -3.86
C LEU A 266 -0.93 -11.58 -3.57
N ALA A 267 -1.16 -12.86 -3.89
CA ALA A 267 -2.45 -13.51 -3.62
C ALA A 267 -2.79 -13.54 -2.12
N ILE A 268 -1.80 -13.85 -1.26
CA ILE A 268 -1.95 -13.84 0.20
C ILE A 268 -2.30 -12.43 0.71
N VAL A 269 -1.56 -11.41 0.25
CA VAL A 269 -1.78 -10.01 0.63
C VAL A 269 -3.19 -9.59 0.19
N LEU A 270 -3.54 -9.74 -1.09
CA LEU A 270 -4.86 -9.36 -1.60
C LEU A 270 -6.00 -10.07 -0.87
N ARG A 271 -5.87 -11.37 -0.59
CA ARG A 271 -6.86 -12.13 0.18
C ARG A 271 -7.01 -11.61 1.60
N THR A 272 -5.91 -11.25 2.25
CA THR A 272 -5.93 -10.75 3.64
C THR A 272 -6.60 -9.38 3.70
N TYR A 273 -6.29 -8.50 2.75
CA TYR A 273 -6.94 -7.19 2.65
C TYR A 273 -8.40 -7.28 2.21
N ALA A 274 -8.80 -8.28 1.43
CA ALA A 274 -10.21 -8.50 1.06
C ALA A 274 -11.05 -9.05 2.22
N SER A 275 -10.53 -10.03 2.97
CA SER A 275 -11.27 -10.74 4.04
C SER A 275 -11.49 -9.92 5.31
N SER A 276 -10.72 -8.85 5.52
CA SER A 276 -10.84 -7.97 6.68
C SER A 276 -12.06 -7.03 6.64
N ASP A 277 -13.07 -7.29 5.81
CA ASP A 277 -14.23 -6.41 5.68
C ASP A 277 -15.24 -6.68 6.81
N PRO A 278 -15.40 -5.75 7.76
CA PRO A 278 -16.27 -5.96 8.92
C PRO A 278 -17.76 -6.09 8.55
N THR A 279 -18.14 -5.73 7.33
CA THR A 279 -19.53 -5.88 6.87
C THR A 279 -19.95 -7.33 6.70
N THR A 280 -19.01 -8.26 6.48
CA THR A 280 -19.32 -9.68 6.27
C THR A 280 -19.62 -10.41 7.57
N ASN A 281 -19.08 -9.96 8.71
CA ASN A 281 -19.35 -10.59 10.01
C ASN A 281 -20.69 -10.16 10.63
N ARG A 282 -21.27 -9.03 10.20
CA ARG A 282 -22.57 -8.56 10.70
C ARG A 282 -23.71 -9.53 10.43
N SER A 283 -23.72 -10.20 9.28
CA SER A 283 -24.79 -11.16 8.97
C SER A 283 -24.75 -12.40 9.85
N VAL A 284 -23.62 -12.71 10.48
CA VAL A 284 -23.52 -13.88 11.37
C VAL A 284 -24.04 -13.53 12.76
N ASP A 285 -23.64 -12.37 13.31
CA ASP A 285 -24.05 -11.96 14.66
C ASP A 285 -25.52 -11.49 14.72
N GLU A 286 -26.02 -10.85 13.65
CA GLU A 286 -27.41 -10.39 13.56
C GLU A 286 -28.38 -11.56 13.33
N VAL A 287 -27.95 -12.63 12.66
CA VAL A 287 -28.70 -13.89 12.56
C VAL A 287 -28.64 -14.67 13.87
N ALA A 288 -27.52 -14.65 14.58
CA ALA A 288 -27.39 -15.30 15.89
C ALA A 288 -28.27 -14.62 16.96
N SER A 289 -28.32 -13.28 17.00
CA SER A 289 -29.15 -12.58 18.00
C SER A 289 -30.66 -12.65 17.72
N THR A 290 -31.06 -12.77 16.45
CA THR A 290 -32.46 -12.99 16.08
C THR A 290 -32.92 -14.42 16.33
N ALA A 291 -32.02 -15.41 16.28
CA ALA A 291 -32.31 -16.80 16.63
C ALA A 291 -32.53 -17.00 18.14
N ASP A 292 -31.74 -16.33 19.00
CA ASP A 292 -31.88 -16.43 20.46
C ASP A 292 -33.12 -15.68 20.99
N GLY A 293 -33.57 -14.63 20.30
CA GLY A 293 -34.79 -13.89 20.67
C GLY A 293 -36.11 -14.61 20.37
N ALA A 294 -36.09 -15.64 19.51
CA ALA A 294 -37.30 -16.37 19.11
C ALA A 294 -37.67 -17.53 20.05
N GLY A 295 -36.80 -17.90 20.99
CA GLY A 295 -36.99 -19.03 21.91
C GLY A 295 -37.63 -18.69 23.27
N VAL A 296 -37.90 -17.42 23.57
CA VAL A 296 -38.32 -16.97 24.93
C VAL A 296 -39.82 -16.68 25.06
N ASN A 297 -40.60 -16.90 23.99
CA ASN A 297 -42.07 -16.76 24.02
C ASN A 297 -42.78 -18.09 23.70
N GLN A 298 -42.61 -19.10 24.55
CA GLN A 298 -43.51 -20.25 24.65
C GLN A 298 -43.85 -20.54 26.12
#